data_AF-A0A429BQ70-F1
#
_entry.id   AF-A0A429BQ70-F1
#
_cell.length_a   1.000
_cell.length_b   1.000
_cell.length_c   1.000
_cell.angle_alpha   90.00
_cell.angle_beta   90.00
_cell.angle_gamma   90.00
#
_symmetry.space_group_name_H-M   'P 1'
#
loop_
_entity.id
_entity.type
_entity.pdbx_description
1 polymer ?
#
loop_
_entity_poly.entity_id
_entity_poly.type
_entity_poly.pdbx_seq_one_letter_code
_entity_poly.pdbx_strand_id
1 'polypeptide(L)'
;MVWDEPVPISRDQARATYLAVKRGDPVEGDVPAVAKELPGEVTLYPGHVLVTMDLDTMDESSAQVFTTARAHGLVCYDPQRDLVHNVAPLGVYQGMQLHTGDGMVVHDPDLGLVHDVLATLSPQNPFVALVSFGHHFIQVSPGYELEYKEGTMVRAVVPDLAEVQQAFHEYATGERGFLTRHSWAQA
;
A
#
# COMPACT_ATOMS: atom_id res chain seq x y z
N MET A 1 -6.98 -8.63 -7.15
CA MET A 1 -7.46 -9.99 -6.80
C MET A 1 -7.44 -10.12 -5.29
N VAL A 2 -8.47 -10.70 -4.68
CA VAL A 2 -8.58 -10.86 -3.22
C VAL A 2 -8.81 -12.32 -2.84
N TRP A 3 -8.25 -12.76 -1.73
CA TRP A 3 -8.42 -14.11 -1.19
C TRP A 3 -8.10 -14.16 0.30
N ASP A 4 -8.55 -15.24 0.95
CA ASP A 4 -8.23 -15.53 2.34
C ASP A 4 -6.83 -16.15 2.43
N GLU A 5 -5.98 -15.56 3.25
CA GLU A 5 -4.62 -16.04 3.50
C GLU A 5 -4.31 -15.82 4.99
N PRO A 6 -4.01 -16.89 5.75
CA PRO A 6 -3.85 -16.82 7.20
C PRO A 6 -2.62 -16.06 7.67
N VAL A 7 -1.63 -15.83 6.80
CA VAL A 7 -0.37 -15.16 7.13
C VAL A 7 -0.04 -14.09 6.09
N PRO A 8 0.65 -13.01 6.47
CA PRO A 8 1.13 -12.04 5.50
C PRO A 8 2.03 -12.71 4.45
N ILE A 9 1.88 -12.31 3.20
CA ILE A 9 2.67 -12.84 2.08
C ILE A 9 3.47 -11.73 1.41
N SER A 10 4.58 -12.12 0.78
CA SER A 10 5.38 -11.22 -0.05
C SER A 10 4.71 -10.94 -1.39
N ARG A 11 5.12 -9.85 -2.03
CA ARG A 11 4.77 -9.52 -3.41
C ARG A 11 5.03 -10.67 -4.38
N ASP A 12 6.17 -11.34 -4.27
CA ASP A 12 6.52 -12.46 -5.13
C ASP A 12 5.59 -13.67 -4.94
N GLN A 13 5.21 -13.96 -3.70
CA GLN A 13 4.22 -15.00 -3.39
C GLN A 13 2.85 -14.64 -3.97
N ALA A 14 2.40 -13.40 -3.75
CA ALA A 14 1.13 -12.90 -4.27
C ALA A 14 1.07 -12.99 -5.81
N ARG A 15 2.15 -12.59 -6.49
CA ARG A 15 2.30 -12.72 -7.94
C ARG A 15 2.26 -14.17 -8.40
N ALA A 16 2.99 -15.07 -7.72
CA ALA A 16 3.01 -16.49 -8.06
C ALA A 16 1.61 -17.11 -7.92
N THR A 17 0.89 -16.79 -6.84
CA THR A 17 -0.50 -17.20 -6.62
C THR A 17 -1.41 -16.68 -7.73
N TYR A 18 -1.34 -15.39 -8.07
CA TYR A 18 -2.10 -14.80 -9.18
C TYR A 18 -1.88 -15.54 -10.51
N LEU A 19 -0.62 -15.80 -10.88
CA LEU A 19 -0.29 -16.51 -12.11
C LEU A 19 -0.72 -17.99 -12.08
N ALA A 20 -0.75 -18.63 -10.92
CA ALA A 20 -1.28 -19.98 -10.78
C ALA A 20 -2.81 -20.01 -10.94
N VAL A 21 -3.52 -19.11 -10.26
CA VAL A 21 -4.99 -19.00 -10.34
C VAL A 21 -5.44 -18.66 -11.74
N LYS A 22 -4.78 -17.70 -12.40
CA LYS A 22 -5.10 -17.28 -13.78
C LYS A 22 -4.92 -18.37 -14.83
N ARG A 23 -4.16 -19.43 -14.54
CA ARG A 23 -4.01 -20.59 -15.44
C ARG A 23 -5.16 -21.61 -15.30
N GLY A 24 -5.92 -21.55 -14.21
CA GLY A 24 -7.10 -22.37 -14.02
C GLY A 24 -8.35 -21.77 -14.66
N ASP A 25 -9.43 -22.54 -14.64
CA ASP A 25 -10.73 -22.10 -15.14
C ASP A 25 -11.50 -21.32 -14.06
N PRO A 26 -12.22 -20.24 -14.44
CA PRO A 26 -13.22 -19.63 -13.58
C PRO A 26 -14.29 -20.62 -13.16
N VAL A 27 -14.91 -20.37 -12.01
CA VAL A 27 -16.00 -21.21 -11.48
C VAL A 27 -17.32 -20.46 -11.46
N GLU A 28 -18.39 -21.18 -11.76
CA GLU A 28 -19.76 -20.74 -11.50
C GLU A 28 -20.17 -21.23 -10.10
N GLY A 29 -20.79 -20.37 -9.29
CA GLY A 29 -21.20 -20.73 -7.94
C GLY A 29 -21.67 -19.54 -7.12
N ASP A 30 -21.90 -19.79 -5.83
CA ASP A 30 -22.33 -18.75 -4.90
C ASP A 30 -21.25 -17.67 -4.79
N VAL A 31 -21.65 -16.44 -5.15
CA VAL A 31 -20.80 -15.26 -5.05
C VAL A 31 -20.53 -14.97 -3.56
N PRO A 32 -19.27 -15.00 -3.10
CA PRO A 32 -18.92 -14.67 -1.73
C PRO A 32 -19.47 -13.29 -1.34
N ALA A 33 -19.80 -13.08 -0.07
CA ALA A 33 -20.35 -11.79 0.38
C ALA A 33 -19.45 -10.60 -0.02
N VAL A 34 -18.15 -10.75 0.17
CA VAL A 34 -17.14 -9.75 -0.22
C VAL A 34 -17.22 -9.38 -1.70
N ALA A 35 -17.48 -10.34 -2.59
CA ALA A 35 -17.53 -10.08 -4.03
C ALA A 35 -18.71 -9.17 -4.43
N LYS A 36 -19.75 -9.07 -3.60
CA LYS A 36 -20.90 -8.17 -3.82
C LYS A 36 -20.57 -6.71 -3.47
N GLU A 37 -19.49 -6.48 -2.73
CA GLU A 37 -19.05 -5.16 -2.26
C GLU A 37 -17.85 -4.63 -3.08
N LEU A 38 -17.26 -5.45 -3.95
CA LEU A 38 -16.14 -5.07 -4.79
C LEU A 38 -16.63 -4.24 -5.99
N PRO A 39 -15.93 -3.16 -6.37
CA PRO A 39 -16.23 -2.42 -7.60
C PRO A 39 -15.85 -3.25 -8.83
N GLY A 40 -16.43 -2.94 -9.99
CA GLY A 40 -16.04 -3.55 -11.27
C GLY A 40 -16.65 -4.92 -11.55
N GLU A 41 -16.10 -5.58 -12.58
CA GLU A 41 -16.52 -6.92 -12.99
C GLU A 41 -15.80 -7.98 -12.15
N VAL A 42 -16.58 -8.88 -11.56
CA VAL A 42 -16.07 -9.94 -10.70
C VAL A 42 -15.99 -11.26 -11.46
N THR A 43 -14.80 -11.87 -11.48
CA THR A 43 -14.57 -13.25 -11.91
C THR A 43 -14.19 -14.10 -10.71
N LEU A 44 -14.89 -15.22 -10.53
CA LEU A 44 -14.64 -16.15 -9.43
C LEU A 44 -13.67 -17.25 -9.86
N TYR A 45 -12.72 -17.55 -8.98
CA TYR A 45 -11.85 -18.70 -9.04
C TYR A 45 -11.96 -19.48 -7.72
N PRO A 46 -11.55 -20.76 -7.66
CA PRO A 46 -11.57 -21.51 -6.41
C PRO A 46 -10.83 -20.78 -5.28
N GLY A 47 -11.56 -20.28 -4.29
CA GLY A 47 -11.02 -19.53 -3.14
C GLY A 47 -10.51 -18.11 -3.44
N HIS A 48 -10.69 -17.59 -4.66
CA HIS A 48 -10.15 -16.29 -5.06
C HIS A 48 -11.18 -15.48 -5.84
N VAL A 49 -11.13 -14.17 -5.68
CA VAL A 49 -11.99 -13.23 -6.39
C VAL A 49 -11.12 -12.26 -7.19
N LEU A 50 -11.28 -12.27 -8.51
CA LEU A 50 -10.64 -11.31 -9.38
C LEU A 50 -11.60 -10.19 -9.72
N VAL A 51 -11.12 -8.96 -9.61
CA VAL A 51 -11.82 -7.76 -10.03
C VAL A 51 -11.15 -7.23 -11.30
N THR A 52 -11.94 -6.97 -12.32
CA THR A 52 -11.53 -6.25 -13.54
C THR A 52 -12.25 -4.91 -13.57
N MET A 53 -11.54 -3.84 -13.91
CA MET A 53 -12.05 -2.47 -13.89
C MET A 53 -11.53 -1.69 -15.09
N ASP A 54 -12.25 -0.64 -15.45
CA ASP A 54 -11.85 0.29 -16.50
C ASP A 54 -10.65 1.14 -16.04
N LEU A 55 -9.78 1.50 -17.00
CA LEU A 55 -8.58 2.29 -16.70
C LEU A 55 -8.92 3.69 -16.16
N ASP A 56 -10.04 4.27 -16.61
CA ASP A 56 -10.46 5.62 -16.22
C ASP A 56 -10.88 5.73 -14.74
N THR A 57 -11.27 4.61 -14.11
CA THR A 57 -11.71 4.55 -12.71
C THR A 57 -10.78 3.71 -11.84
N MET A 58 -9.60 3.35 -12.38
CA MET A 58 -8.71 2.39 -11.76
C MET A 58 -8.23 2.84 -10.37
N ASP A 59 -7.91 4.11 -10.18
CA ASP A 59 -7.35 4.60 -8.91
C ASP A 59 -8.37 4.52 -7.78
N GLU A 60 -9.57 5.06 -8.01
CA GLU A 60 -10.68 5.01 -7.06
C GLU A 60 -11.12 3.57 -6.79
N SER A 61 -11.25 2.76 -7.85
CA SER A 61 -11.68 1.37 -7.74
C SER A 61 -10.65 0.50 -7.01
N SER A 62 -9.35 0.66 -7.30
CA SER A 62 -8.29 -0.05 -6.56
C SER A 62 -8.31 0.29 -5.07
N ALA A 63 -8.44 1.57 -4.71
CA ALA A 63 -8.54 2.00 -3.31
C ALA A 63 -9.76 1.39 -2.60
N GLN A 64 -10.90 1.31 -3.29
CA GLN A 64 -12.10 0.67 -2.76
C GLN A 64 -11.91 -0.85 -2.61
N VAL A 65 -11.30 -1.55 -3.58
CA VAL A 65 -10.99 -2.98 -3.47
C VAL A 65 -10.10 -3.25 -2.25
N PHE A 66 -9.05 -2.44 -2.02
CA PHE A 66 -8.19 -2.58 -0.84
C PHE A 66 -8.97 -2.38 0.46
N THR A 67 -9.80 -1.35 0.52
CA THR A 67 -10.63 -1.05 1.70
C THR A 67 -11.59 -2.21 2.01
N THR A 68 -12.27 -2.74 0.99
CA THR A 68 -13.17 -3.89 1.13
C THR A 68 -12.39 -5.14 1.55
N ALA A 69 -11.28 -5.48 0.89
CA ALA A 69 -10.46 -6.64 1.25
C ALA A 69 -10.04 -6.59 2.72
N ARG A 70 -9.54 -5.43 3.17
CA ARG A 70 -9.17 -5.18 4.56
C ARG A 70 -10.33 -5.40 5.53
N ALA A 71 -11.51 -4.83 5.23
CA ALA A 71 -12.69 -4.95 6.10
C ALA A 71 -13.13 -6.41 6.31
N HIS A 72 -12.84 -7.27 5.33
CA HIS A 72 -13.12 -8.71 5.37
C HIS A 72 -11.91 -9.56 5.80
N GLY A 73 -10.77 -8.93 6.16
CA GLY A 73 -9.57 -9.66 6.59
C GLY A 73 -8.89 -10.45 5.47
N LEU A 74 -8.98 -9.97 4.23
CA LEU A 74 -8.42 -10.63 3.05
C LEU A 74 -7.11 -9.98 2.59
N VAL A 75 -6.26 -10.77 1.96
CA VAL A 75 -5.15 -10.26 1.18
C VAL A 75 -5.69 -9.70 -0.13
N CYS A 76 -5.16 -8.56 -0.57
CA CYS A 76 -5.42 -8.01 -1.89
C CYS A 76 -4.13 -7.83 -2.67
N TYR A 77 -4.07 -8.38 -3.88
CA TYR A 77 -2.99 -8.16 -4.82
C TYR A 77 -3.47 -7.35 -6.03
N ASP A 78 -2.81 -6.24 -6.31
CA ASP A 78 -2.97 -5.43 -7.53
C ASP A 78 -1.92 -5.89 -8.56
N PRO A 79 -2.30 -6.68 -9.57
CA PRO A 79 -1.36 -7.18 -10.58
C PRO A 79 -0.85 -6.09 -11.54
N GLN A 80 -1.53 -4.94 -11.64
CA GLN A 80 -1.09 -3.84 -12.50
C GLN A 80 0.05 -3.07 -11.86
N ARG A 81 -0.10 -2.75 -10.57
CA ARG A 81 0.94 -2.07 -9.78
C ARG A 81 1.97 -3.02 -9.19
N ASP A 82 1.69 -4.32 -9.22
CA ASP A 82 2.48 -5.36 -8.56
C ASP A 82 2.63 -5.05 -7.06
N LEU A 83 1.51 -4.77 -6.40
CA LEU A 83 1.46 -4.45 -4.97
C LEU A 83 0.57 -5.44 -4.24
N VAL A 84 0.98 -5.79 -3.02
CA VAL A 84 0.19 -6.63 -2.11
C VAL A 84 -0.18 -5.82 -0.87
N HIS A 85 -1.45 -5.88 -0.52
CA HIS A 85 -2.00 -5.37 0.72
C HIS A 85 -2.32 -6.57 1.62
N ASN A 86 -1.65 -6.66 2.75
CA ASN A 86 -1.88 -7.67 3.79
C ASN A 86 -2.78 -7.12 4.90
N VAL A 87 -3.27 -7.99 5.77
CA VAL A 87 -4.05 -7.57 6.97
C VAL A 87 -3.13 -7.06 8.09
N ALA A 88 -1.87 -7.48 8.09
CA ALA A 88 -0.87 -7.20 9.12
C ALA A 88 0.56 -7.39 8.54
N PRO A 89 1.61 -6.90 9.23
CA PRO A 89 1.58 -6.00 10.39
C PRO A 89 1.14 -4.58 10.01
N LEU A 90 0.42 -3.92 10.91
CA LEU A 90 -0.02 -2.53 10.77
C LEU A 90 0.90 -1.59 11.55
N GLY A 91 0.91 -0.31 11.17
CA GLY A 91 1.53 0.75 11.98
C GLY A 91 0.76 1.03 13.28
N VAL A 92 1.36 1.83 14.16
CA VAL A 92 0.79 2.18 15.47
C VAL A 92 -0.28 3.27 15.42
N TYR A 93 -0.36 4.00 14.30
CA TYR A 93 -1.31 5.10 14.13
C TYR A 93 -2.56 4.62 13.40
N GLN A 94 -3.66 4.49 14.13
CA GLN A 94 -4.97 4.23 13.54
C GLN A 94 -5.41 5.40 12.64
N GLY A 95 -5.98 5.08 11.49
CA GLY A 95 -6.38 6.03 10.45
C GLY A 95 -5.22 6.60 9.63
N MET A 96 -4.00 6.04 9.76
CA MET A 96 -2.85 6.49 8.97
C MET A 96 -3.11 6.27 7.48
N GLN A 97 -2.72 7.22 6.65
CA GLN A 97 -2.96 7.16 5.21
C GLN A 97 -1.63 7.10 4.46
N LEU A 98 -1.52 6.15 3.52
CA LEU A 98 -0.49 6.15 2.49
C LEU A 98 -1.01 6.94 1.29
N HIS A 99 -0.24 7.93 0.86
CA HIS A 99 -0.49 8.72 -0.35
C HIS A 99 0.68 8.56 -1.31
N THR A 100 0.39 8.44 -2.59
CA THR A 100 1.40 8.42 -3.65
C THR A 100 1.11 9.48 -4.71
N GLY A 101 2.16 9.90 -5.42
CA GLY A 101 2.04 10.91 -6.46
C GLY A 101 1.32 10.45 -7.73
N ASP A 102 1.13 9.14 -7.90
CA ASP A 102 0.29 8.55 -8.96
C ASP A 102 -1.17 8.38 -8.54
N GLY A 103 -1.60 8.97 -7.40
CA GLY A 103 -3.01 9.09 -7.02
C GLY A 103 -3.53 8.00 -6.08
N MET A 104 -2.71 7.04 -5.66
CA MET A 104 -3.13 6.00 -4.72
C MET A 104 -3.29 6.58 -3.30
N VAL A 105 -4.42 6.27 -2.68
CA VAL A 105 -4.69 6.56 -1.26
C VAL A 105 -5.12 5.27 -0.57
N VAL A 106 -4.38 4.84 0.44
CA VAL A 106 -4.68 3.63 1.23
C VAL A 106 -4.80 3.97 2.70
N HIS A 107 -5.90 3.56 3.32
CA HIS A 107 -6.13 3.72 4.74
C HIS A 107 -5.58 2.52 5.53
N ASP A 108 -4.88 2.86 6.61
CA ASP A 108 -4.20 1.94 7.51
C ASP A 108 -3.30 0.92 6.79
N PRO A 109 -2.37 1.36 5.91
CA PRO A 109 -1.56 0.46 5.10
C PRO A 109 -0.78 -0.55 5.97
N ASP A 110 -0.65 -1.79 5.51
CA ASP A 110 0.30 -2.72 6.12
C ASP A 110 1.76 -2.30 5.83
N LEU A 111 2.68 -2.67 6.71
CA LEU A 111 4.07 -2.22 6.62
C LEU A 111 4.80 -2.81 5.40
N GLY A 112 4.35 -3.95 4.87
CA GLY A 112 4.87 -4.52 3.63
C GLY A 112 4.51 -3.66 2.42
N LEU A 113 3.24 -3.24 2.33
CA LEU A 113 2.80 -2.32 1.28
C LEU A 113 3.57 -1.00 1.32
N VAL A 114 3.76 -0.40 2.50
CA VAL A 114 4.55 0.84 2.65
C VAL A 114 5.95 0.65 2.08
N HIS A 115 6.63 -0.44 2.46
CA HIS A 115 7.96 -0.75 1.98
C HIS A 115 8.03 -0.89 0.45
N ASP A 116 7.08 -1.62 -0.14
CA ASP A 116 7.07 -1.93 -1.57
C ASP A 116 6.73 -0.71 -2.43
N VAL A 117 5.84 0.16 -1.94
CA VAL A 117 5.47 1.41 -2.63
C VAL A 117 6.63 2.40 -2.67
N LEU A 118 7.48 2.46 -1.65
CA LEU A 118 8.67 3.31 -1.68
C LEU A 118 9.62 2.94 -2.83
N ALA A 119 9.64 1.67 -3.24
CA ALA A 119 10.44 1.20 -4.38
C ALA A 119 9.87 1.61 -5.74
N THR A 120 8.68 2.23 -5.81
CA THR A 120 8.05 2.69 -7.06
C THR A 120 8.25 4.18 -7.33
N LEU A 121 8.99 4.90 -6.48
CA LEU A 121 9.35 6.31 -6.68
C LEU A 121 9.94 6.54 -8.07
N SER A 122 9.33 7.47 -8.81
CA SER A 122 9.68 7.75 -10.20
C SER A 122 9.10 9.11 -10.62
N PRO A 123 9.39 9.62 -11.82
CA PRO A 123 8.68 10.79 -12.34
C PRO A 123 7.16 10.61 -12.42
N GLN A 124 6.69 9.36 -12.58
CA GLN A 124 5.26 9.02 -12.64
C GLN A 124 4.65 8.86 -11.24
N ASN A 125 5.45 8.48 -10.24
CA ASN A 125 5.09 8.48 -8.82
C ASN A 125 6.04 9.43 -8.06
N PRO A 126 5.83 10.75 -8.16
CA PRO A 126 6.80 11.78 -7.73
C PRO A 126 6.88 11.98 -6.21
N PHE A 127 6.05 11.31 -5.42
CA PHE A 127 6.20 11.29 -3.97
C PHE A 127 5.51 10.09 -3.34
N VAL A 128 5.93 9.74 -2.13
CA VAL A 128 5.19 8.83 -1.25
C VAL A 128 5.11 9.49 0.13
N ALA A 129 3.94 9.46 0.77
CA ALA A 129 3.73 10.05 2.08
C ALA A 129 2.94 9.12 3.00
N LEU A 130 3.32 9.08 4.28
CA LEU A 130 2.50 8.54 5.36
C LEU A 130 1.98 9.68 6.23
N VAL A 131 0.67 9.79 6.31
CA VAL A 131 -0.02 10.91 6.94
C VAL A 131 -0.86 10.43 8.12
N SER A 132 -0.58 10.96 9.31
CA SER A 132 -1.53 10.94 10.43
C SER A 132 -2.29 12.27 10.39
N PHE A 133 -3.51 12.24 9.86
CA PHE A 133 -4.26 13.44 9.50
C PHE A 133 -4.43 14.39 10.69
N GLY A 134 -4.06 15.67 10.50
CA GLY A 134 -4.14 16.69 11.55
C GLY A 134 -3.01 16.68 12.57
N HIS A 135 -2.06 15.74 12.48
CA HIS A 135 -0.99 15.59 13.48
C HIS A 135 0.40 15.74 12.85
N HIS A 136 0.83 14.75 12.09
CA HIS A 136 2.17 14.70 11.53
C HIS A 136 2.21 13.87 10.24
N PHE A 137 3.25 14.08 9.44
CA PHE A 137 3.51 13.26 8.26
C PHE A 137 5.01 13.06 8.06
N ILE A 138 5.35 11.98 7.35
CA ILE A 138 6.63 11.80 6.67
C ILE A 138 6.35 11.64 5.17
N GLN A 139 7.16 12.27 4.32
CA GLN A 139 7.10 12.06 2.88
C GLN A 139 8.49 11.99 2.27
N VAL A 140 8.54 11.46 1.04
CA VAL A 140 9.76 11.36 0.25
C VAL A 140 9.46 11.69 -1.21
N SER A 141 10.42 12.30 -1.88
CA SER A 141 10.41 12.54 -3.33
C SER A 141 11.64 11.94 -4.03
N PRO A 142 11.65 11.82 -5.37
CA PRO A 142 12.81 11.36 -6.12
C PRO A 142 14.11 12.10 -5.76
N GLY A 143 15.22 11.37 -5.68
CA GLY A 143 16.46 11.89 -5.10
C GLY A 143 16.55 11.76 -3.59
N TYR A 144 15.57 11.07 -2.96
CA TYR A 144 15.54 10.75 -1.54
C TYR A 144 15.55 11.98 -0.63
N GLU A 145 14.87 13.05 -1.06
CA GLU A 145 14.54 14.16 -0.16
C GLU A 145 13.38 13.72 0.75
N LEU A 146 13.73 13.44 2.01
CA LEU A 146 12.80 13.17 3.09
C LEU A 146 12.31 14.47 3.71
N GLU A 147 11.01 14.57 3.93
CA GLU A 147 10.39 15.65 4.67
C GLU A 147 9.58 15.07 5.83
N TYR A 148 9.64 15.73 6.96
CA TYR A 148 8.87 15.39 8.15
C TYR A 148 8.24 16.64 8.73
N LYS A 149 6.98 16.53 9.16
CA LYS A 149 6.28 17.61 9.83
C LYS A 149 5.62 17.10 11.09
N GLU A 150 6.00 17.68 12.22
CA GLU A 150 5.28 17.62 13.50
C GLU A 150 5.46 19.01 14.14
N GLY A 151 4.43 19.85 14.01
CA GLY A 151 4.57 21.29 14.25
C GLY A 151 5.31 22.01 13.12
N THR A 152 6.65 21.92 13.11
CA THR A 152 7.51 22.56 12.09
C THR A 152 7.90 21.56 11.01
N MET A 153 8.01 22.03 9.76
CA MET A 153 8.47 21.21 8.64
C MET A 153 10.01 21.20 8.58
N VAL A 154 10.57 20.01 8.48
CA VAL A 154 12.01 19.79 8.31
C VAL A 154 12.25 18.86 7.13
N ARG A 155 13.41 18.99 6.51
CA ARG A 155 13.83 18.16 5.38
C ARG A 155 15.28 17.72 5.46
N ALA A 156 15.58 16.58 4.86
CA ALA A 156 16.93 16.04 4.70
C ALA A 156 17.01 15.23 3.40
N VAL A 157 18.18 15.22 2.76
CA VAL A 157 18.47 14.28 1.67
C VAL A 157 19.19 13.08 2.27
N VAL A 158 18.66 11.88 2.06
CA VAL A 158 19.23 10.62 2.56
C VAL A 158 19.94 9.85 1.44
N PRO A 159 20.91 8.96 1.75
CA PRO A 159 21.81 8.43 0.72
C PRO A 159 21.14 7.44 -0.24
N ASP A 160 20.16 6.67 0.22
CA ASP A 160 19.54 5.61 -0.57
C ASP A 160 18.10 5.27 -0.13
N LEU A 161 17.47 4.38 -0.90
CA LEU A 161 16.12 3.87 -0.65
C LEU A 161 16.02 3.10 0.68
N ALA A 162 17.09 2.44 1.12
CA ALA A 162 17.04 1.66 2.36
C ALA A 162 16.88 2.58 3.58
N GLU A 163 17.55 3.74 3.58
CA GLU A 163 17.36 4.77 4.61
C GLU A 163 15.95 5.36 4.58
N VAL A 164 15.37 5.57 3.39
CA VAL A 164 13.95 5.99 3.26
C VAL A 164 13.01 4.95 3.85
N GLN A 165 13.18 3.68 3.48
CA GLN A 165 12.35 2.57 3.97
C GLN A 165 12.48 2.42 5.50
N GLN A 166 13.68 2.57 6.04
CA GLN A 166 13.90 2.56 7.47
C GLN A 166 13.19 3.74 8.16
N ALA A 167 13.30 4.96 7.65
CA ALA A 167 12.65 6.13 8.24
C ALA A 167 11.11 6.01 8.22
N PHE A 168 10.54 5.50 7.13
CA PHE A 168 9.10 5.24 7.01
C PHE A 168 8.64 4.12 7.96
N HIS A 169 9.42 3.05 8.09
CA HIS A 169 9.12 1.99 9.04
C HIS A 169 9.13 2.51 10.47
N GLU A 170 10.19 3.21 10.87
CA GLU A 170 10.32 3.81 12.20
C GLU A 170 9.15 4.77 12.47
N TYR A 171 8.85 5.67 11.52
CA TYR A 171 7.69 6.52 11.62
C TYR A 171 6.41 5.71 11.84
N ALA A 172 6.12 4.72 11.00
CA ALA A 172 4.91 3.92 11.04
C ALA A 172 4.76 3.10 12.33
N THR A 173 5.87 2.68 12.95
CA THR A 173 5.89 1.94 14.22
C THR A 173 5.98 2.84 15.46
N GLY A 174 5.98 4.16 15.28
CA GLY A 174 6.05 5.14 16.38
C GLY A 174 7.46 5.42 16.87
N GLU A 175 8.46 4.79 16.28
CA GLU A 175 9.86 5.11 16.52
C GLU A 175 10.24 6.43 15.84
N ARG A 176 11.28 7.09 16.38
CA ARG A 176 11.74 8.41 15.93
C ARG A 176 13.25 8.46 15.67
N GLY A 177 13.86 7.31 15.39
CA GLY A 177 15.31 7.20 15.16
C GLY A 177 15.80 8.11 14.02
N PHE A 178 15.03 8.19 12.94
CA PHE A 178 15.26 9.03 11.76
C PHE A 178 15.48 10.52 12.09
N LEU A 179 14.86 11.04 13.15
CA LEU A 179 15.05 12.44 13.57
C LEU A 179 16.46 12.72 14.10
N THR A 180 17.12 11.70 14.66
CA THR A 180 18.48 11.82 15.19
C THR A 180 19.56 11.38 14.21
N ARG A 181 19.18 10.58 13.20
CA ARG A 181 20.08 9.97 12.22
C ARG A 181 20.50 10.92 11.11
N HIS A 182 19.65 11.87 10.75
CA HIS A 182 19.87 12.73 9.59
C HIS A 182 20.11 14.20 9.98
N SER A 183 20.83 14.90 9.11
CA SER A 183 21.05 16.35 9.25
C SER A 183 19.86 17.12 8.67
N TRP A 184 18.89 17.42 9.54
CA TRP A 184 17.67 18.13 9.16
C TRP A 184 17.90 19.64 8.99
N ALA A 185 17.32 20.19 7.93
CA ALA A 185 17.18 21.63 7.73
C ALA A 185 15.70 22.03 7.85
N GLN A 186 15.42 23.27 8.27
CA GLN A 186 14.08 23.81 8.14
C GLN A 186 13.73 23.92 6.65
N ALA A 187 12.52 23.47 6.30
CA ALA A 187 11.99 23.53 4.95
C ALA A 187 11.34 24.89 4.66
#